data_AF-A0A5D0WRN2-F1
#
_entry.id   AF-A0A5D0WRN2-F1
#
_cell.length_a   1.000
_cell.length_b   1.000
_cell.length_c   1.000
_cell.angle_alpha   90.00
_cell.angle_beta   90.00
_cell.angle_gamma   90.00
#
_symmetry.space_group_name_H-M   'P 1'
#
loop_
_entity.id
_entity.type
_entity.pdbx_description
1 polymer ?
#
loop_
_entity_poly.entity_id
_entity_poly.type
_entity_poly.pdbx_seq_one_letter_code
_entity_poly.pdbx_strand_id
1 'polypeptide(L)' 'MNLSSVEMLRVWAGLTGLCLVAFYFGVMSVGGVPSQTVSMLATAIGGFEIFFFGQEQWLKRRGKHG' A
#
# COMPACT_ATOMS: atom_id res chain seq x y z
N MET A 1 -5.60 -20.62 -3.58
CA MET A 1 -4.75 -19.67 -4.32
C MET A 1 -3.33 -19.85 -3.82
N ASN A 2 -2.40 -20.27 -4.67
CA ASN A 2 -0.96 -20.26 -4.32
C ASN A 2 -0.44 -18.85 -4.60
N LEU A 3 -0.32 -18.04 -3.55
CA LEU A 3 0.32 -16.72 -3.66
C LEU A 3 1.82 -16.93 -3.85
N SER A 4 2.40 -16.25 -4.83
CA SER A 4 3.86 -16.17 -4.91
C SER A 4 4.42 -15.48 -3.66
N SER A 5 5.66 -15.78 -3.29
CA SER A 5 6.31 -15.15 -2.13
C SER A 5 6.30 -13.62 -2.21
N VAL A 6 6.34 -13.07 -3.43
CA VAL A 6 6.27 -11.62 -3.69
C VAL A 6 4.86 -11.08 -3.42
N GLU A 7 3.80 -11.76 -3.88
CA GLU A 7 2.42 -11.36 -3.58
C GLU A 7 2.12 -11.42 -2.09
N MET A 8 2.61 -12.44 -1.40
CA MET A 8 2.46 -12.55 0.05
C MET A 8 3.13 -11.37 0.77
N LEU A 9 4.36 -11.01 0.38
CA LEU A 9 5.06 -9.85 0.92
C LEU A 9 4.28 -8.55 0.71
N ARG A 10 3.69 -8.37 -0.47
CA ARG A 10 2.87 -7.20 -0.80
C ARG A 10 1.60 -7.11 0.06
N VAL A 11 0.93 -8.24 0.29
CA VAL A 11 -0.23 -8.27 1.20
C VAL A 11 0.16 -7.82 2.61
N TRP A 12 1.29 -8.28 3.14
CA TRP A 12 1.80 -7.83 4.44
C TRP A 12 2.20 -6.35 4.45
N ALA A 13 2.84 -5.86 3.37
CA ALA A 13 3.17 -4.45 3.21
C ALA A 13 1.91 -3.59 3.19
N GLY A 14 0.90 -3.96 2.39
CA GLY A 14 -0.39 -3.28 2.32
C GLY A 14 -1.14 -3.26 3.65
N LEU A 15 -1.15 -4.38 4.39
CA LEU A 15 -1.72 -4.45 5.73
C LEU A 15 -1.00 -3.49 6.69
N THR A 16 0.33 -3.44 6.62
CA THR A 16 1.12 -2.50 7.43
C THR A 16 0.80 -1.05 7.08
N GLY A 17 0.66 -0.72 5.79
CA GLY A 17 0.23 0.60 5.33
C GLY A 17 -1.15 0.98 5.87
N LEU A 18 -2.11 0.07 5.84
CA LEU A 18 -3.45 0.28 6.40
C LEU A 18 -3.40 0.55 7.91
N CYS A 19 -2.60 -0.21 8.65
CA CYS A 19 -2.40 0.01 10.08
C CYS A 19 -1.78 1.39 10.37
N LEU A 20 -0.80 1.83 9.58
CA LEU A 20 -0.18 3.15 9.73
C LEU A 20 -1.17 4.29 9.44
N VAL A 21 -2.01 4.13 8.41
CA VAL A 21 -3.07 5.10 8.10
C VAL A 21 -4.10 5.15 9.24
N ALA A 22 -4.57 3.99 9.71
CA ALA A 22 -5.50 3.92 10.83
C ALA A 22 -4.91 4.55 12.10
N PHE A 23 -3.62 4.31 12.38
CA PHE A 23 -2.92 4.93 13.50
C PHE A 23 -2.82 6.45 13.35
N TYR A 24 -2.45 6.95 12.16
CA TYR A 24 -2.39 8.38 11.87
C TYR A 24 -3.73 9.08 12.17
N PHE A 25 -4.83 8.54 11.66
CA PHE A 25 -6.18 9.06 11.92
C PHE A 25 -6.62 8.86 13.37
N GLY A 26 -6.22 7.75 14.00
CA GLY A 26 -6.48 7.50 15.42
C GLY A 26 -5.86 8.57 16.31
N VAL A 27 -4.58 8.93 16.07
CA VAL A 27 -3.90 10.01 16.81
C VAL A 27 -4.61 11.35 16.61
N MET A 28 -5.01 11.68 15.37
CA MET A 28 -5.76 12.92 15.11
C MET A 28 -7.13 12.94 15.81
N SER A 29 -7.82 11.79 15.89
CA SER A 29 -9.16 11.71 16.50
C SER A 29 -9.17 12.03 18.00
N VAL A 30 -8.04 11.81 18.69
CA VAL A 30 -7.87 12.13 20.12
C VAL A 30 -7.19 13.49 20.34
N GLY A 31 -7.04 14.31 19.28
CA GLY A 31 -6.41 15.63 19.36
C GLY A 31 -4.88 15.62 19.41
N GLY A 32 -4.25 14.48 19.13
CA GLY A 32 -2.79 14.36 19.07
C GLY A 32 -2.23 14.86 17.74
N VAL A 33 -0.95 15.24 17.74
CA VAL A 33 -0.21 15.58 16.52
C VAL A 33 0.47 14.32 15.99
N PRO A 34 0.04 13.76 14.85
CA PRO A 34 0.66 12.55 14.31
C PRO A 34 2.07 12.85 13.80
N SER A 35 2.99 11.89 14.03
CA SER A 35 4.38 12.00 13.59
C SER A 35 4.50 12.02 12.06
N GLN A 36 5.34 12.92 11.54
CA GLN A 36 5.64 13.01 10.11
C GLN A 36 6.18 11.69 9.53
N THR A 37 6.92 10.91 10.33
CA THR A 37 7.43 9.60 9.91
C THR A 37 6.30 8.63 9.58
N VAL A 38 5.18 8.67 10.32
CA VAL A 38 4.02 7.78 10.09
C VAL A 38 3.38 8.09 8.73
N SER A 39 3.13 9.37 8.45
CA SER A 39 2.59 9.79 7.15
C SER A 39 3.53 9.48 5.99
N MET A 40 4.85 9.63 6.19
CA MET A 40 5.85 9.30 5.17
C MET A 40 5.84 7.81 4.85
N LEU A 41 5.86 6.94 5.87
CA LEU A 41 5.83 5.49 5.70
C LEU A 41 4.53 5.02 5.06
N ALA A 42 3.39 5.54 5.51
CA ALA A 42 2.09 5.24 4.91
C ALA A 42 2.05 5.64 3.43
N THR A 43 2.56 6.82 3.08
CA THR A 43 2.63 7.30 1.69
C THR A 43 3.57 6.46 0.84
N ALA A 44 4.74 6.09 1.36
CA ALA A 44 5.70 5.24 0.65
C ALA A 44 5.10 3.86 0.32
N ILE A 45 4.44 3.21 1.28
CA ILE A 45 3.76 1.93 1.08
C ILE A 45 2.60 2.08 0.09
N GLY A 46 1.79 3.13 0.22
CA GLY A 46 0.70 3.42 -0.71
C GLY A 46 1.19 3.62 -2.15
N GLY A 47 2.25 4.41 -2.34
CA GLY A 47 2.87 4.62 -3.65
C GLY A 47 3.45 3.34 -4.24
N PHE A 48 4.09 2.50 -3.42
CA PHE A 48 4.57 1.19 -3.81
C PHE A 48 3.43 0.29 -4.32
N GLU A 49 2.33 0.17 -3.59
CA GLU A 49 1.19 -0.66 -4.01
C GLU A 49 0.53 -0.14 -5.30
N ILE A 50 0.35 1.18 -5.42
CA ILE A 50 -0.21 1.80 -6.63
C ILE A 50 0.69 1.55 -7.84
N PHE A 51 2.01 1.64 -7.67
CA PHE A 51 2.96 1.37 -8.75
C PHE A 51 2.84 -0.06 -9.26
N PHE A 52 2.83 -1.05 -8.38
CA PHE A 52 2.68 -2.44 -8.78
C PHE A 52 1.31 -2.75 -9.37
N PHE A 53 0.24 -2.18 -8.82
CA PHE A 53 -1.08 -2.27 -9.43
C PHE A 53 -1.08 -1.69 -10.85
N GLY A 54 -0.43 -0.55 -11.05
CA GLY A 54 -0.24 0.06 -12.37
C GLY A 54 0.49 -0.86 -13.35
N GLN A 55 1.58 -1.51 -12.91
CA GLN A 55 2.30 -2.50 -13.73
C GLN A 55 1.38 -3.66 -14.16
N GLU A 56 0.61 -4.20 -13.22
CA GLU A 56 -0.32 -5.30 -13.49
C GLU A 56 -1.42 -4.89 -14.49
N GLN A 57 -2.01 -3.71 -14.31
CA GLN A 57 -3.03 -3.19 -15.23
C GLN A 57 -2.46 -2.90 -16.62
N TRP A 58 -1.23 -2.40 -16.71
CA TRP A 58 -0.58 -2.14 -18.00
C TRP A 58 -0.27 -3.43 -18.75
N LEU A 59 0.23 -4.46 -18.05
CA LEU A 59 0.44 -5.80 -18.63
C LEU A 59 -0.86 -6.39 -19.17
N LYS A 60 -1.94 -6.32 -18.39
CA LYS A 60 -3.28 -6.80 -18.81
C LYS A 60 -3.79 -6.10 -20.07
N ARG A 61 -3.48 -4.81 -20.25
CA ARG A 61 -3.83 -4.06 -21.46
C ARG A 61 -3.01 -4.47 -22.69
N ARG A 62 -1.73 -4.81 -22.52
CA ARG A 62 -0.87 -5.28 -23.62
C ARG A 62 -1.18 -6.70 -24.08
N GLY A 63 -1.73 -7.55 -23.22
CA GLY A 63 -2.13 -8.93 -23.57
C GLY A 63 -3.40 -9.04 -24.42
N LYS A 64 -4.11 -7.94 -24.71
CA LYS A 64 -5.38 -7.94 -25.48
C LYS A 64 -5.24 -7.74 -26.99
N HIS A 65 -4.02 -7.52 -27.52
CA HIS A 65 -3.76 -7.37 -28.95
C HIS A 65 -2.88 -8.51 -29.51
N GLY A 66 -3.21 -9.75 -29.14
CA GLY A 66 -2.76 -10.96 -29.83
C GLY A 66 -3.88 -11.51 -30.68
#